data_AF-A0A7W1E0V9-F1
#
_entry.id   AF-A0A7W1E0V9-F1
#
_cell.length_a   1.000
_cell.length_b   1.000
_cell.length_c   1.000
_cell.angle_alpha   90.00
_cell.angle_beta   90.00
_cell.angle_gamma   90.00
#
_symmetry.space_group_name_H-M   'P 1'
#
loop_
_entity.id
_entity.type
_entity.pdbx_description
1 polymer ?
#
loop_
_entity_poly.entity_id
_entity_poly.type
_entity_poly.pdbx_seq_one_letter_code
_entity_poly.pdbx_strand_id
1 'polypeptide(L)'
;MTRLWLTDFRNYASADIAIPDDGLTVVAGGNGQGKTNLLEALGYLATLASFRGAPTEALIRVGATSAVVRAEGERDGRRMLVETEIVGGGKGRVLVNSQPLRRSRDLLGAFRVTVFGPDDLDLVKGGPSGRRQYLDELLVAVQPRHAELQAEVDRILRQRNALLKQAGGRLSAEIVDTLDVWDARLAEKGTALADAREALVADIEPELTKAYDQVADSAAAVSAGYARSWG
;
A
#
# COMPACT_ATOMS: atom_id res chain seq x y z
N MET A 1 0.29 0.13 -19.05
CA MET A 1 -0.38 -1.19 -18.90
C MET A 1 -1.33 -1.30 -20.08
N THR A 2 -1.27 -2.40 -20.84
CA THR A 2 -1.87 -2.51 -22.18
C THR A 2 -3.00 -3.53 -22.27
N ARG A 3 -3.09 -4.45 -21.29
CA ARG A 3 -4.18 -5.42 -21.20
C ARG A 3 -4.41 -5.88 -19.77
N LEU A 4 -5.67 -6.13 -19.42
CA LEU A 4 -6.09 -6.65 -18.13
C LEU A 4 -7.01 -7.86 -18.32
N TRP A 5 -6.74 -8.93 -17.59
CA TRP A 5 -7.63 -10.08 -17.45
C TRP A 5 -8.09 -10.24 -16.01
N LEU A 6 -9.38 -10.50 -15.86
CA LEU A 6 -10.01 -10.83 -14.59
C LEU A 6 -10.71 -12.18 -14.72
N THR A 7 -10.58 -13.01 -13.69
CA THR A 7 -11.37 -14.23 -13.51
C THR A 7 -11.85 -14.26 -12.07
N ASP A 8 -13.15 -14.38 -11.87
CA ASP A 8 -13.79 -14.47 -10.56
C ASP A 8 -13.39 -13.37 -9.56
N PHE A 9 -13.09 -12.16 -10.04
CA PHE A 9 -12.74 -11.00 -9.21
C PHE A 9 -13.96 -10.13 -8.95
N ARG A 10 -14.36 -9.97 -7.68
CA ARG A 10 -15.54 -9.21 -7.25
C ARG A 10 -16.79 -9.63 -8.01
N ASN A 11 -17.36 -8.76 -8.85
CA ASN A 11 -18.55 -9.06 -9.66
C ASN A 11 -18.19 -9.53 -11.09
N TYR A 12 -16.91 -9.61 -11.45
CA TYR A 12 -16.46 -10.12 -12.73
C TYR A 12 -16.33 -11.64 -12.70
N ALA A 13 -17.13 -12.35 -13.50
CA ALA A 13 -16.90 -13.77 -13.75
C ALA A 13 -15.69 -13.97 -14.66
N SER A 14 -15.64 -13.21 -15.76
CA SER A 14 -14.43 -13.03 -16.57
C SER A 14 -14.45 -11.66 -17.24
N ALA A 15 -13.27 -11.11 -17.50
CA ALA A 15 -13.08 -9.94 -18.35
C ALA A 15 -11.72 -9.99 -19.03
N ASP A 16 -11.66 -9.52 -20.27
CA ASP A 16 -10.45 -9.33 -21.06
C ASP A 16 -10.54 -7.95 -21.69
N ILE A 17 -9.69 -7.03 -21.23
CA ILE A 17 -9.80 -5.61 -21.51
C ILE A 17 -8.47 -5.14 -22.09
N ALA A 18 -8.49 -4.76 -23.36
CA ALA A 18 -7.38 -4.01 -23.95
C ALA A 18 -7.42 -2.56 -23.44
N ILE A 19 -6.27 -2.07 -22.99
CA ILE A 19 -6.09 -0.70 -22.51
C ILE A 19 -5.22 0.01 -23.55
N PRO A 20 -5.68 1.12 -24.14
CA PRO A 20 -4.86 1.92 -25.04
C PRO A 20 -3.52 2.30 -24.42
N ASP A 21 -2.46 2.31 -25.23
CA ASP A 21 -1.08 2.54 -24.77
C ASP A 21 -0.86 3.96 -24.22
N ASP A 22 -1.69 4.92 -24.64
CA ASP A 22 -1.64 6.30 -24.19
C ASP A 22 -3.02 6.93 -23.94
N GLY A 23 -2.99 8.07 -23.26
CA GLY A 23 -4.16 8.92 -23.07
C GLY A 23 -5.12 8.51 -21.96
N LEU A 24 -6.34 9.03 -22.07
CA LEU A 24 -7.39 8.88 -21.08
C LEU A 24 -8.32 7.71 -21.46
N THR A 25 -8.37 6.69 -20.59
CA THR A 25 -9.37 5.62 -20.71
C THR A 25 -10.56 5.92 -19.80
N VAL A 26 -11.75 6.05 -20.39
CA VAL A 26 -13.00 6.28 -19.64
C VAL A 26 -13.78 4.97 -19.53
N VAL A 27 -14.01 4.53 -18.29
CA VAL A 27 -14.86 3.37 -17.98
C VAL A 27 -16.25 3.86 -17.58
N ALA A 28 -17.22 3.72 -18.47
CA ALA A 28 -18.59 4.19 -18.29
C ALA A 28 -19.58 3.05 -18.03
N GLY A 29 -20.68 3.37 -17.34
CA GLY A 29 -21.76 2.41 -17.03
C GLY A 29 -22.55 2.82 -15.80
N GLY A 30 -23.68 2.16 -15.55
CA GLY A 30 -24.52 2.40 -14.36
C GLY A 30 -23.80 2.15 -13.03
N ASN A 31 -24.39 2.62 -11.94
CA ASN A 31 -23.89 2.32 -10.59
C ASN A 31 -23.98 0.82 -10.30
N GLY A 32 -23.01 0.28 -9.56
CA GLY A 32 -22.94 -1.15 -9.25
C GLY A 32 -22.43 -2.05 -10.38
N GLN A 33 -22.14 -1.52 -11.58
CA GLN A 33 -21.68 -2.32 -12.73
C GLN A 33 -20.20 -2.78 -12.65
N GLY A 34 -19.52 -2.58 -11.53
CA GLY A 34 -18.14 -3.04 -11.35
C GLY A 34 -17.05 -2.05 -11.75
N LYS A 35 -17.37 -0.82 -12.16
CA LYS A 35 -16.37 0.21 -12.51
C LYS A 35 -15.26 0.37 -11.46
N THR A 36 -15.66 0.54 -10.20
CA THR A 36 -14.70 0.65 -9.09
C THR A 36 -13.98 -0.68 -8.83
N ASN A 37 -14.60 -1.83 -9.11
CA ASN A 37 -13.97 -3.14 -8.95
C ASN A 37 -12.89 -3.36 -10.02
N LEU A 38 -13.08 -2.83 -11.22
CA LEU A 38 -12.07 -2.80 -12.26
C LEU A 38 -10.84 -1.99 -11.82
N LEU A 39 -11.06 -0.77 -11.30
CA LEU A 39 -9.99 0.05 -10.73
C LEU A 39 -9.31 -0.64 -9.54
N GLU A 40 -10.08 -1.34 -8.70
CA GLU A 40 -9.56 -2.12 -7.58
C GLU A 40 -8.65 -3.25 -8.04
N ALA A 41 -8.97 -3.92 -9.14
CA ALA A 41 -8.10 -4.93 -9.71
C ALA A 41 -6.74 -4.34 -10.16
N LEU A 42 -6.75 -3.16 -10.79
CA LEU A 42 -5.54 -2.44 -11.19
C LEU A 42 -4.68 -2.04 -9.98
N GLY A 43 -5.30 -1.44 -8.97
CA GLY A 43 -4.61 -1.05 -7.72
C GLY A 43 -4.07 -2.27 -6.97
N TYR A 44 -4.85 -3.34 -6.90
CA TYR A 44 -4.46 -4.58 -6.24
C TYR A 44 -3.27 -5.26 -6.92
N LEU A 45 -3.19 -5.27 -8.26
CA LEU A 45 -2.02 -5.80 -8.98
C LEU A 45 -0.71 -5.08 -8.62
N ALA A 46 -0.77 -3.77 -8.37
CA ALA A 46 0.41 -2.98 -8.08
C ALA A 46 0.83 -3.04 -6.59
N THR A 47 -0.12 -3.27 -5.69
CA THR A 47 0.09 -3.10 -4.23
C THR A 47 -0.17 -4.36 -3.41
N LEU A 48 -0.87 -5.35 -3.97
CA LEU A 48 -1.42 -6.53 -3.28
C LEU A 48 -2.39 -6.19 -2.15
N ALA A 49 -2.97 -4.99 -2.16
CA ALA A 49 -3.94 -4.53 -1.19
C ALA A 49 -5.15 -3.91 -1.89
N SER A 50 -6.33 -4.07 -1.29
CA SER A 50 -7.51 -3.33 -1.70
C SER A 50 -7.36 -1.89 -1.24
N PHE A 51 -7.48 -0.92 -2.14
CA PHE A 51 -7.54 0.50 -1.76
C PHE A 51 -8.80 0.84 -0.94
N ARG A 52 -9.79 -0.07 -0.87
CA ARG A 52 -10.98 0.08 -0.01
C ARG A 52 -10.79 -0.56 1.36
N GLY A 53 -9.59 -1.07 1.67
CA GLY A 53 -9.31 -1.81 2.91
C GLY A 53 -10.05 -3.14 3.03
N ALA A 54 -10.60 -3.68 1.92
CA ALA A 54 -11.32 -4.94 1.95
C ALA A 54 -10.36 -6.12 2.19
N PRO A 55 -10.75 -7.13 2.99
CA PRO A 55 -9.98 -8.36 3.13
C PRO A 55 -9.93 -9.11 1.79
N THR A 56 -8.87 -9.87 1.57
CA THR A 56 -8.58 -10.52 0.29
C THR A 56 -9.69 -11.47 -0.15
N GLU A 57 -10.35 -12.17 0.78
CA GLU A 57 -11.48 -13.06 0.50
C GLU A 57 -12.67 -12.32 -0.11
N ALA A 58 -12.88 -11.06 0.27
CA ALA A 58 -13.95 -10.23 -0.29
C ALA A 58 -13.68 -9.81 -1.74
N LEU A 59 -12.46 -10.01 -2.25
CA LEU A 59 -12.10 -9.77 -3.64
C LEU A 59 -12.49 -10.95 -4.54
N ILE A 60 -12.80 -12.12 -3.96
CA ILE A 60 -13.25 -13.30 -4.69
C ILE A 60 -14.75 -13.17 -4.98
N ARG A 61 -15.15 -13.53 -6.20
CA ARG A 61 -16.55 -13.55 -6.60
C ARG A 61 -17.34 -14.53 -5.74
N VAL A 62 -18.54 -14.13 -5.34
CA VAL A 62 -19.45 -14.99 -4.58
C VAL A 62 -19.67 -16.31 -5.31
N GLY A 63 -19.43 -17.43 -4.60
CA GLY A 63 -19.54 -18.78 -5.13
C GLY A 63 -18.26 -19.34 -5.77
N ALA A 64 -17.20 -18.53 -5.92
CA ALA A 64 -15.89 -18.99 -6.34
C ALA A 64 -14.97 -19.26 -5.14
N THR A 65 -13.94 -20.09 -5.34
CA THR A 65 -12.92 -20.42 -4.33
C THR A 65 -11.63 -19.62 -4.51
N SER A 66 -11.43 -19.05 -5.69
CA SER A 66 -10.26 -18.22 -6.03
C SER A 66 -10.64 -17.15 -7.06
N ALA A 67 -9.76 -16.17 -7.21
CA ALA A 67 -9.83 -15.13 -8.24
C ALA A 67 -8.45 -14.94 -8.87
N VAL A 68 -8.41 -14.54 -10.14
CA VAL A 68 -7.16 -14.21 -10.84
C VAL A 68 -7.27 -12.81 -11.41
N VAL A 69 -6.23 -12.01 -11.15
CA VAL A 69 -6.02 -10.72 -11.78
C VAL A 69 -4.69 -10.78 -12.52
N ARG A 70 -4.70 -10.51 -13.83
CA ARG A 70 -3.49 -10.53 -14.66
C ARG A 70 -3.43 -9.26 -15.49
N ALA A 71 -2.23 -8.71 -15.64
CA ALA A 71 -1.99 -7.54 -16.45
C ALA A 71 -0.72 -7.66 -17.27
N GLU A 72 -0.77 -7.13 -18.49
CA GLU A 72 0.39 -6.91 -19.34
C GLU A 72 0.64 -5.41 -19.52
N GLY A 73 1.90 -5.05 -19.71
CA GLY A 73 2.28 -3.70 -20.10
C GLY A 73 3.74 -3.60 -20.47
N GLU A 74 4.21 -2.37 -20.62
CA GLU A 74 5.60 -2.07 -20.93
C GLU A 74 6.15 -1.05 -19.93
N ARG A 75 7.41 -1.24 -19.55
CA ARG A 75 8.18 -0.27 -18.79
C ARG A 75 9.64 -0.29 -19.24
N ASP A 76 10.21 0.89 -19.49
CA ASP A 76 11.61 1.05 -19.89
C ASP A 76 12.00 0.14 -21.08
N GLY A 77 11.10 0.00 -22.06
CA GLY A 77 11.28 -0.87 -23.24
C GLY A 77 11.12 -2.37 -22.98
N ARG A 78 10.70 -2.78 -21.78
CA ARG A 78 10.53 -4.18 -21.38
C ARG A 78 9.07 -4.52 -21.16
N ARG A 79 8.64 -5.63 -21.74
CA ARG A 79 7.32 -6.21 -21.44
C ARG A 79 7.29 -6.70 -20.00
N MET A 80 6.22 -6.35 -19.31
CA MET A 80 5.91 -6.76 -17.95
C MET A 80 4.61 -7.54 -17.96
N LEU A 81 4.63 -8.73 -17.36
CA LEU A 81 3.45 -9.53 -17.06
C LEU A 81 3.36 -9.70 -15.55
N VAL A 82 2.27 -9.24 -14.95
CA VAL A 82 1.97 -9.48 -13.53
C VAL A 82 0.71 -10.31 -13.44
N GLU A 83 0.75 -11.37 -12.65
CA GLU A 83 -0.39 -12.22 -12.36
C GLU A 83 -0.51 -12.41 -10.85
N THR A 84 -1.71 -12.23 -10.31
CA THR A 84 -2.02 -12.54 -8.92
C THR A 84 -3.22 -13.48 -8.86
N GLU A 85 -3.00 -14.63 -8.22
CA GLU A 85 -4.03 -15.55 -7.81
C GLU A 85 -4.35 -15.29 -6.33
N ILE A 86 -5.64 -15.11 -6.06
CA ILE A 86 -6.23 -14.93 -4.75
C ILE A 86 -6.98 -16.23 -4.40
N VAL A 87 -6.70 -16.83 -3.25
CA VAL A 87 -7.34 -18.10 -2.84
C VAL A 87 -8.05 -17.91 -1.51
N GLY A 88 -9.32 -18.30 -1.42
CA GLY A 88 -10.12 -18.19 -0.21
C GLY A 88 -9.59 -19.13 0.88
N GLY A 89 -9.25 -18.58 2.05
CA GLY A 89 -8.73 -19.34 3.18
C GLY A 89 -7.34 -19.96 2.95
N GLY A 90 -6.65 -19.57 1.88
CA GLY A 90 -5.36 -20.11 1.48
C GLY A 90 -4.35 -19.02 1.13
N LYS A 91 -3.12 -19.45 0.84
CA LYS A 91 -2.07 -18.54 0.37
C LYS A 91 -2.14 -18.45 -1.16
N GLY A 92 -2.51 -17.28 -1.66
CA GLY A 92 -2.44 -16.96 -3.08
C GLY A 92 -1.01 -16.96 -3.63
N ARG A 93 -0.88 -16.69 -4.92
CA ARG A 93 0.40 -16.63 -5.64
C ARG A 93 0.49 -15.35 -6.45
N VAL A 94 1.68 -14.75 -6.48
CA VAL A 94 1.98 -13.62 -7.36
C VAL A 94 3.15 -13.99 -8.26
N LEU A 95 3.01 -13.75 -9.56
CA LEU A 95 4.03 -13.97 -10.56
C LEU A 95 4.36 -12.64 -11.25
N VAL A 96 5.65 -12.39 -11.48
CA VAL A 96 6.14 -11.32 -12.34
C VAL A 96 6.98 -11.97 -13.44
N ASN A 97 6.60 -11.76 -14.70
CA ASN A 97 7.20 -12.43 -15.86
C ASN A 97 7.27 -13.96 -15.67
N SER A 98 6.16 -14.54 -15.19
CA SER A 98 6.01 -15.98 -14.89
C SER A 98 6.92 -16.52 -13.79
N GLN A 99 7.63 -15.66 -13.05
CA GLN A 99 8.44 -16.06 -11.90
C GLN A 99 7.76 -15.68 -10.58
N PRO A 100 7.80 -16.55 -9.55
CA PRO A 100 7.25 -16.21 -8.23
C PRO A 100 7.84 -14.92 -7.67
N LEU A 101 6.96 -14.02 -7.23
CA LEU A 101 7.34 -12.79 -6.57
C LEU A 101 8.08 -13.10 -5.26
N ARG A 102 9.27 -12.54 -5.09
CA ARG A 102 10.08 -12.72 -3.87
C ARG A 102 9.76 -11.69 -2.81
N ARG A 103 9.62 -10.41 -3.20
CA ARG A 103 9.33 -9.29 -2.29
C ARG A 103 8.23 -8.43 -2.90
N SER A 104 7.26 -7.99 -2.09
CA SER A 104 6.14 -7.15 -2.55
C SER A 104 6.60 -5.90 -3.30
N ARG A 105 7.66 -5.24 -2.81
CA ARG A 105 8.26 -4.05 -3.43
C ARG A 105 8.75 -4.26 -4.86
N ASP A 106 9.00 -5.49 -5.30
CA ASP A 106 9.45 -5.76 -6.66
C ASP A 106 8.32 -5.45 -7.68
N LEU A 107 7.06 -5.39 -7.23
CA LEU A 107 5.92 -4.93 -8.02
C LEU A 107 6.01 -3.45 -8.42
N LEU A 108 6.65 -2.61 -7.59
CA LEU A 108 6.96 -1.22 -7.96
C LEU A 108 7.86 -1.14 -9.19
N GLY A 109 8.58 -2.23 -9.50
CA GLY A 109 9.35 -2.45 -10.72
C GLY A 109 8.49 -2.76 -11.95
N ALA A 110 7.29 -3.33 -11.76
CA ALA A 110 6.38 -3.70 -12.85
C ALA A 110 5.38 -2.59 -13.19
N PHE A 111 4.54 -2.21 -12.22
CA PHE A 111 3.50 -1.19 -12.42
C PHE A 111 3.55 -0.17 -11.29
N ARG A 112 3.44 1.12 -11.65
CA ARG A 112 3.19 2.21 -10.71
C ARG A 112 1.76 2.66 -10.90
N VAL A 113 0.96 2.54 -9.84
CA VAL A 113 -0.46 2.89 -9.86
C VAL A 113 -0.72 3.81 -8.69
N THR A 114 -1.39 4.93 -8.96
CA THR A 114 -1.96 5.82 -7.96
C THR A 114 -3.47 5.81 -8.18
N VAL A 115 -4.22 5.61 -7.11
CA VAL A 115 -5.67 5.64 -7.12
C VAL A 115 -6.11 6.95 -6.47
N PHE A 116 -7.01 7.67 -7.13
CA PHE A 116 -7.69 8.81 -6.56
C PHE A 116 -9.14 8.42 -6.30
N GLY A 117 -9.63 8.61 -5.09
CA GLY A 117 -10.94 8.18 -4.63
C GLY A 117 -11.62 9.19 -3.72
N PRO A 118 -12.95 9.07 -3.52
CA PRO A 118 -13.69 9.94 -2.61
C PRO A 118 -13.19 9.84 -1.16
N ASP A 119 -12.66 8.68 -0.78
CA ASP A 119 -12.13 8.39 0.56
C ASP A 119 -10.78 9.09 0.82
N ASP A 120 -10.14 9.70 -0.19
CA ASP A 120 -8.87 10.43 -0.02
C ASP A 120 -8.99 11.62 0.95
N LEU A 121 -10.21 12.14 1.14
CA LEU A 121 -10.50 13.16 2.15
C LEU A 121 -10.25 12.69 3.59
N ASP A 122 -10.23 11.38 3.84
CA ASP A 122 -9.91 10.81 5.15
C ASP A 122 -8.44 11.06 5.54
N LEU A 123 -7.56 11.28 4.55
CA LEU A 123 -6.18 11.68 4.84
C LEU A 123 -6.15 13.00 5.63
N VAL A 124 -7.06 13.93 5.29
CA VAL A 124 -7.18 15.26 5.91
C VAL A 124 -8.08 15.20 7.15
N LYS A 125 -9.28 14.61 7.04
CA LYS A 125 -10.30 14.64 8.10
C LYS A 125 -10.14 13.55 9.15
N GLY A 126 -9.44 12.47 8.81
CA GLY A 126 -9.33 11.27 9.63
C GLY A 126 -8.28 11.38 10.73
N GLY A 127 -8.10 10.26 11.42
CA GLY A 127 -7.11 10.11 12.49
C GLY A 127 -5.67 9.89 11.98
N PRO A 128 -4.69 9.90 12.89
CA PRO A 128 -3.27 9.79 12.54
C PRO A 128 -2.89 8.42 11.96
N SER A 129 -3.71 7.38 12.13
CA SER A 129 -3.43 6.05 11.57
C SER A 129 -3.42 6.06 10.04
N GLY A 130 -4.42 6.71 9.42
CA GLY A 130 -4.49 6.82 7.96
C GLY A 130 -3.32 7.62 7.38
N ARG A 131 -2.96 8.75 8.00
CA ARG A 131 -1.79 9.55 7.61
C ARG A 131 -0.47 8.79 7.73
N ARG A 132 -0.28 8.00 8.79
CA ARG A 132 0.92 7.16 8.94
C ARG A 132 1.00 6.09 7.88
N GLN A 133 -0.12 5.41 7.60
CA GLN A 133 -0.19 4.39 6.56
C GLN A 133 0.13 5.00 5.18
N TYR A 134 -0.51 6.12 4.83
CA TYR A 134 -0.23 6.84 3.59
C TYR A 134 1.25 7.21 3.47
N LEU A 135 1.85 7.76 4.53
CA LEU A 135 3.26 8.15 4.53
C LEU A 135 4.19 6.94 4.39
N ASP A 136 3.83 5.81 5.01
CA ASP A 136 4.60 4.57 4.89
C ASP A 136 4.55 3.97 3.48
N GLU A 137 3.36 3.93 2.89
CA GLU A 137 3.16 3.46 1.51
C GLU A 137 3.92 4.35 0.52
N LEU A 138 3.83 5.67 0.69
CA LEU A 138 4.53 6.64 -0.15
C LEU A 138 6.06 6.53 0.02
N LEU A 139 6.55 6.35 1.24
CA LEU A 139 7.98 6.18 1.50
C LEU A 139 8.56 4.97 0.77
N VAL A 140 7.83 3.86 0.75
CA VAL A 140 8.22 2.64 0.00
C VAL A 140 8.09 2.84 -1.51
N ALA A 141 7.04 3.53 -1.96
CA ALA A 141 6.83 3.82 -3.38
C ALA A 141 7.97 4.68 -3.97
N VAL A 142 8.45 5.66 -3.22
CA VAL A 142 9.56 6.55 -3.61
C VAL A 142 10.91 5.84 -3.43
N GLN A 143 11.11 5.16 -2.30
CA GLN A 143 12.37 4.52 -1.93
C GLN A 143 12.13 3.09 -1.39
N PRO A 144 12.10 2.07 -2.29
CA PRO A 144 11.74 0.68 -1.94
C PRO A 144 12.57 0.04 -0.82
N ARG A 145 13.76 0.57 -0.54
CA ARG A 145 14.62 0.15 0.57
C ARG A 145 13.96 0.31 1.95
N HIS A 146 13.06 1.27 2.12
CA HIS A 146 12.42 1.50 3.43
C HIS A 146 11.39 0.43 3.81
N ALA A 147 11.00 -0.45 2.89
CA ALA A 147 10.13 -1.57 3.21
C ALA A 147 10.75 -2.51 4.26
N GLU A 148 12.07 -2.71 4.22
CA GLU A 148 12.78 -3.52 5.22
C GLU A 148 12.81 -2.83 6.58
N LEU A 149 13.06 -1.51 6.59
CA LEU A 149 13.07 -0.70 7.80
C LEU A 149 11.71 -0.69 8.51
N GLN A 150 10.62 -0.51 7.75
CA GLN A 150 9.25 -0.59 8.29
C GLN A 150 8.95 -1.97 8.89
N ALA A 151 9.24 -3.04 8.13
CA ALA A 151 9.02 -4.41 8.60
C ALA A 151 9.82 -4.76 9.86
N GLU A 152 11.04 -4.22 9.98
CA GLU A 152 11.88 -4.39 11.16
C GLU A 152 11.30 -3.68 12.39
N VAL A 153 10.91 -2.41 12.26
CA VAL A 153 10.25 -1.66 13.34
C VAL A 153 8.97 -2.36 13.79
N ASP A 154 8.12 -2.80 12.85
CA ASP A 154 6.90 -3.54 13.17
C ASP A 154 7.17 -4.86 13.90
N ARG A 155 8.26 -5.55 13.53
CA ARG A 155 8.68 -6.79 14.20
C ARG A 155 9.13 -6.49 15.63
N ILE A 156 9.94 -5.45 15.83
CA ILE A 156 10.41 -5.03 17.15
C ILE A 156 9.21 -4.71 18.06
N LEU A 157 8.28 -3.88 17.59
CA LEU A 157 7.07 -3.51 18.34
C LEU A 157 6.22 -4.74 18.69
N ARG A 158 6.04 -5.68 17.76
CA ARG A 158 5.30 -6.92 18.02
C ARG A 158 5.95 -7.79 19.09
N GLN A 159 7.26 -8.00 19.01
CA GLN A 159 8.01 -8.81 19.98
C GLN A 159 7.98 -8.16 21.37
N ARG A 160 8.23 -6.85 21.45
CA ARG A 160 8.15 -6.08 22.69
C ARG A 160 6.77 -6.14 23.33
N ASN A 161 5.71 -5.92 22.55
CA ASN A 161 4.33 -5.97 23.04
C ASN A 161 3.92 -7.38 23.50
N ALA A 162 4.39 -8.43 22.81
CA ALA A 162 4.18 -9.81 23.24
C ALA A 162 4.85 -10.10 24.59
N LEU A 163 6.09 -9.64 24.79
CA LEU A 163 6.81 -9.78 26.05
C LEU A 163 6.11 -9.05 27.20
N LEU A 164 5.67 -7.81 26.98
CA LEU A 164 4.90 -7.05 27.98
C LEU A 164 3.59 -7.75 28.34
N LYS A 165 2.89 -8.31 27.35
CA LYS A 165 1.66 -9.07 27.58
C LYS A 165 1.92 -10.35 28.39
N GLN A 166 3.02 -11.05 28.09
CA GLN A 166 3.43 -12.25 28.83
C GLN A 166 3.82 -11.93 30.28
N ALA A 167 4.44 -10.77 30.52
CA ALA A 167 4.80 -10.32 31.86
C ALA A 167 3.59 -10.10 32.78
N GLY A 168 2.40 -9.81 32.23
CA GLY A 168 1.15 -9.72 32.99
C GLY A 168 1.21 -8.71 34.15
N GLY A 169 2.01 -7.64 34.01
CA GLY A 169 2.23 -6.62 35.03
C GLY A 169 3.33 -6.95 36.06
N ARG A 170 4.03 -8.09 35.92
CA ARG A 170 5.18 -8.46 36.76
C ARG A 170 6.45 -8.55 35.93
N LEU A 171 7.34 -7.58 36.10
CA LEU A 171 8.61 -7.51 35.39
C LEU A 171 9.71 -8.18 36.23
N SER A 172 10.07 -9.42 35.88
CA SER A 172 11.29 -10.05 36.41
C SER A 172 12.54 -9.38 35.83
N ALA A 173 13.69 -9.55 36.47
CA ALA A 173 14.97 -9.02 35.96
C ALA A 173 15.25 -9.46 34.51
N GLU A 174 15.04 -10.74 34.19
CA GLU A 174 15.21 -11.28 32.84
C GLU A 174 14.29 -10.61 31.79
N ILE A 175 13.04 -10.31 32.17
CA ILE A 175 12.11 -9.59 31.30
C ILE A 175 12.58 -8.16 31.07
N VAL A 176 13.06 -7.48 32.11
CA VAL A 176 13.61 -6.12 32.01
C VAL A 176 14.82 -6.11 31.08
N ASP A 177 15.79 -7.01 31.28
CA ASP A 177 16.98 -7.10 30.43
C ASP A 177 16.60 -7.34 28.95
N THR A 178 15.58 -8.17 28.71
CA THR A 178 15.09 -8.42 27.35
C THR A 178 14.37 -7.20 26.77
N LEU A 179 13.61 -6.46 27.58
CA LEU A 179 12.97 -5.21 27.17
C LEU A 179 14.01 -4.15 26.80
N ASP A 180 15.10 -4.03 27.56
CA ASP A 180 16.19 -3.08 27.27
C ASP A 180 16.81 -3.34 25.90
N VAL A 181 17.00 -4.61 25.53
CA VAL A 181 17.47 -5.00 24.19
C VAL A 181 16.48 -4.56 23.10
N TRP A 182 15.18 -4.73 23.33
CA TRP A 182 14.15 -4.29 22.37
C TRP A 182 14.04 -2.76 22.31
N ASP A 183 14.18 -2.07 23.43
CA ASP A 183 14.11 -0.61 23.53
C ASP A 183 15.30 0.03 22.81
N ALA A 184 16.52 -0.51 22.97
CA ALA A 184 17.68 -0.05 22.22
C ALA A 184 17.49 -0.21 20.70
N ARG A 185 16.96 -1.36 20.26
CA ARG A 185 16.66 -1.60 18.84
C ARG A 185 15.54 -0.71 18.31
N LEU A 186 14.51 -0.48 19.12
CA LEU A 186 13.39 0.40 18.75
C LEU A 186 13.86 1.85 18.66
N ALA A 187 14.71 2.30 19.57
CA ALA A 187 15.30 3.63 19.50
C ALA A 187 16.11 3.80 18.21
N GLU A 188 16.96 2.83 17.86
CA GLU A 188 17.76 2.89 16.63
C GLU A 188 16.88 2.87 15.37
N LYS A 189 16.07 1.83 15.18
CA LYS A 189 15.30 1.65 13.93
C LYS A 189 14.09 2.58 13.86
N GLY A 190 13.47 2.87 14.98
CA GLY A 190 12.36 3.83 15.08
C GLY A 190 12.81 5.25 14.76
N THR A 191 14.00 5.66 15.22
CA THR A 191 14.58 6.96 14.84
C THR A 191 14.85 7.02 13.35
N ALA A 192 15.50 6.01 12.78
CA ALA A 192 15.76 5.96 11.34
C ALA A 192 14.46 6.04 10.50
N LEU A 193 13.38 5.40 10.94
CA LEU A 193 12.08 5.47 10.26
C LEU A 193 11.43 6.86 10.41
N ALA A 194 11.52 7.47 11.60
CA ALA A 194 11.02 8.82 11.83
C ALA A 194 11.78 9.86 10.98
N ASP A 195 13.11 9.76 10.91
CA ASP A 195 13.95 10.64 10.09
C ASP A 195 13.57 10.53 8.60
N ALA A 196 13.37 9.30 8.09
CA ALA A 196 12.95 9.07 6.71
C ALA A 196 11.56 9.63 6.41
N ARG A 197 10.62 9.51 7.36
CA ARG A 197 9.28 10.07 7.25
C ARG A 197 9.30 11.60 7.29
N GLU A 198 10.08 12.20 8.17
CA GLU A 198 10.23 13.65 8.28
C GLU A 198 10.83 14.25 7.00
N ALA A 199 11.90 13.63 6.48
CA ALA A 199 12.49 14.03 5.20
C ALA A 199 11.47 13.96 4.06
N LEU A 200 10.67 12.88 4.00
CA LEU A 200 9.63 12.74 2.99
C LEU A 200 8.53 13.81 3.12
N VAL A 201 8.12 14.17 4.34
CA VAL A 201 7.14 15.27 4.54
C VAL A 201 7.72 16.60 4.06
N ALA A 202 8.99 16.88 4.35
CA ALA A 202 9.67 18.07 3.85
C ALA A 202 9.77 18.11 2.31
N ASP A 203 9.98 16.95 1.67
CA ASP A 203 9.97 16.84 0.20
C ASP A 203 8.56 17.05 -0.40
N ILE A 204 7.51 16.66 0.31
CA ILE A 204 6.10 16.77 -0.14
C ILE A 204 5.56 18.19 0.01
N GLU A 205 5.94 18.92 1.06
CA GLU A 205 5.37 20.22 1.39
C GLU A 205 5.38 21.24 0.22
N PRO A 206 6.48 21.39 -0.56
CA PRO A 206 6.49 22.26 -1.73
C PRO A 206 5.51 21.82 -2.83
N GLU A 207 5.40 20.50 -3.07
CA GLU A 207 4.48 19.95 -4.08
C GLU A 207 3.01 20.07 -3.62
N LEU A 208 2.75 19.94 -2.32
CA LEU A 208 1.44 20.21 -1.72
C LEU A 208 1.00 21.65 -1.96
N THR A 209 1.90 22.61 -1.69
CA THR A 209 1.62 24.04 -1.88
C THR A 209 1.30 24.32 -3.36
N LYS A 210 2.15 23.84 -4.26
CA LYS A 210 1.97 23.98 -5.71
C LYS A 210 0.66 23.36 -6.20
N ALA A 211 0.33 22.15 -5.73
CA ALA A 211 -0.90 21.47 -6.12
C ALA A 211 -2.13 22.20 -5.58
N TYR A 212 -2.06 22.73 -4.37
CA TYR A 212 -3.14 23.52 -3.78
C TYR A 212 -3.40 24.81 -4.57
N ASP A 213 -2.35 25.56 -4.91
CA ASP A 213 -2.44 26.82 -5.67
C ASP A 213 -3.04 26.64 -7.07
N GLN A 214 -2.92 25.44 -7.67
CA GLN A 214 -3.50 25.15 -8.98
C GLN A 214 -5.02 24.90 -8.94
N VAL A 215 -5.55 24.51 -7.79
CA VAL A 215 -6.96 24.08 -7.65
C VAL A 215 -7.77 25.07 -6.80
N ALA A 216 -7.13 25.80 -5.90
CA ALA A 216 -7.80 26.76 -5.04
C ALA A 216 -8.11 28.06 -5.79
N ASP A 217 -9.37 28.50 -5.72
CA ASP A 217 -9.80 29.80 -6.26
C ASP A 217 -9.17 30.99 -5.51
N SER A 218 -8.75 30.78 -4.26
CA SER A 218 -8.10 31.77 -3.41
C SER A 218 -6.86 31.18 -2.75
N ALA A 219 -5.74 31.89 -2.85
CA ALA A 219 -4.51 31.50 -2.18
C ALA A 219 -4.72 31.38 -0.66
N ALA A 220 -4.37 30.22 -0.11
CA ALA A 220 -4.30 29.99 1.32
C ALA A 220 -2.94 29.36 1.64
N ALA A 221 -2.35 29.74 2.76
CA ALA A 221 -1.14 29.10 3.22
C ALA A 221 -1.46 27.66 3.65
N VAL A 222 -0.86 26.68 2.97
CA VAL A 222 -0.93 25.26 3.30
C VAL A 222 0.48 24.80 3.65
N SER A 223 0.61 24.04 4.73
CA SER A 223 1.87 23.50 5.21
C SER A 223 1.68 22.06 5.67
N ALA A 224 2.75 21.28 5.66
CA ALA A 224 2.76 19.92 6.18
C ALA A 224 3.95 19.75 7.13
N GLY A 225 3.67 19.30 8.35
CA GLY A 225 4.69 19.05 9.37
C GLY A 225 4.67 17.61 9.85
N TYR A 226 5.84 17.09 10.22
CA TYR A 226 5.96 15.79 10.86
C TYR A 226 6.13 15.95 12.38
N ALA A 227 5.16 15.46 13.15
CA ALA A 227 5.26 15.43 14.61
C ALA A 227 5.77 14.06 15.06
N ARG A 228 6.99 14.03 15.63
CA ARG A 228 7.57 12.83 16.24
C ARG A 228 6.79 12.46 17.50
N SER A 229 6.82 11.18 17.86
CA SER A 229 6.20 10.69 19.12
C SER A 229 7.06 10.96 20.36
N TRP A 230 8.26 11.54 20.17
CA TRP A 230 9.23 11.90 21.20
C TRP A 230 9.93 13.20 20.78
N GLY A 231 10.40 13.95 21.78
CA GLY A 231 10.85 15.34 21.62
C GLY A 231 9.78 16.33 22.03
#